data_AF-A0A7S3FDR1-F1
#
_entry.id   AF-A0A7S3FDR1-F1
#
_cell.length_a   1.000
_cell.length_b   1.000
_cell.length_c   1.000
_cell.angle_alpha   90.00
_cell.angle_beta   90.00
_cell.angle_gamma   90.00
#
_symmetry.space_group_name_H-M   'P 1'
#
loop_
_entity.id
_entity.type
_entity.pdbx_description
1 polymer ?
#
loop_
_entity_poly.entity_id
_entity_poly.type
_entity_poly.pdbx_seq_one_letter_code
_entity_poly.pdbx_strand_id
1 'polypeptide(L)'
;RNQREGRTIVLTTHFLDEAEILSDRIAIMAEGALRCYGTALFLKDHFGTGYHLTTTKAPSFDKEKLMSIAKRHVPSAILDTETSGEARIKLPGDDLTAFHSLFQELEPQLA
;
A
#
# COMPACT_ATOMS: atom_id res chain seq x y z
N ARG A 1 -1.38 9.84 -29.29
CA ARG A 1 -2.57 10.56 -28.76
C ARG A 1 -3.81 10.42 -29.66
N ASN A 2 -3.69 10.45 -31.00
CA ASN A 2 -4.85 10.41 -31.95
C ASN A 2 -5.62 9.07 -32.08
N GLN A 3 -5.25 8.00 -31.36
CA GLN A 3 -5.94 6.71 -31.48
C GLN A 3 -7.10 6.50 -30.49
N ARG A 4 -7.23 7.36 -29.46
CA ARG A 4 -8.26 7.27 -28.42
C ARG A 4 -9.55 8.03 -28.75
N GLU A 5 -9.48 9.06 -29.57
CA GLU A 5 -10.60 9.98 -29.79
C GLU A 5 -11.74 9.29 -30.56
N GLY A 6 -12.96 9.39 -30.02
CA GLY A 6 -14.17 8.80 -30.61
C GLY A 6 -14.23 7.26 -30.57
N ARG A 7 -13.37 6.59 -29.79
CA ARG A 7 -13.31 5.12 -29.72
C ARG A 7 -13.34 4.63 -28.28
N THR A 8 -14.00 3.50 -28.05
CA THR A 8 -13.87 2.73 -26.80
C THR A 8 -12.89 1.60 -27.05
N ILE A 9 -11.85 1.50 -26.23
CA ILE A 9 -10.84 0.45 -26.32
C ILE A 9 -10.96 -0.40 -25.05
N VAL A 10 -11.10 -1.71 -25.24
CA VAL A 10 -11.04 -2.69 -24.14
C VAL A 10 -9.72 -3.43 -24.26
N LEU A 11 -8.95 -3.44 -23.18
CA LEU A 11 -7.69 -4.15 -23.07
C LEU A 11 -7.73 -5.04 -21.83
N THR A 12 -7.09 -6.20 -21.93
CA THR A 12 -6.97 -7.16 -20.84
C THR A 12 -5.49 -7.36 -20.55
N THR A 13 -5.07 -7.10 -19.32
CA THR A 13 -3.70 -7.33 -18.86
C THR A 13 -3.75 -7.96 -17.47
N HIS A 14 -2.70 -8.72 -17.14
CA HIS A 14 -2.50 -9.21 -15.78
C HIS A 14 -1.61 -8.27 -14.96
N PHE A 15 -1.05 -7.22 -15.58
CA PHE A 15 -0.23 -6.23 -14.93
C PHE A 15 -1.07 -5.03 -14.50
N LEU A 16 -1.21 -4.83 -13.19
CA LEU A 16 -1.98 -3.71 -12.63
C LEU A 16 -1.40 -2.35 -13.06
N ASP A 17 -0.07 -2.24 -13.09
CA ASP A 17 0.64 -1.00 -13.46
C ASP A 17 0.32 -0.57 -14.90
N GLU A 18 0.23 -1.53 -15.82
CA GLU A 18 -0.16 -1.25 -17.22
C GLU A 18 -1.62 -0.77 -17.28
N ALA A 19 -2.53 -1.44 -16.56
CA ALA A 19 -3.94 -1.06 -16.51
C ALA A 19 -4.13 0.35 -15.92
N GLU A 20 -3.36 0.71 -14.90
CA GLU A 20 -3.37 2.04 -14.29
C GLU A 20 -2.86 3.14 -15.22
N ILE A 21 -1.81 2.87 -16.00
CA ILE A 21 -1.23 3.86 -16.93
C ILE A 21 -2.10 4.04 -18.18
N LEU A 22 -2.66 2.95 -18.72
CA LEU A 22 -3.28 2.94 -20.05
C LEU A 22 -4.80 3.09 -20.06
N SER A 23 -5.49 3.00 -18.92
CA SER A 23 -6.95 2.89 -18.88
C SER A 23 -7.58 4.06 -18.12
N ASP A 24 -8.74 4.52 -18.58
CA ASP A 24 -9.51 5.54 -17.86
C ASP A 24 -10.31 4.91 -16.70
N ARG A 25 -10.65 3.63 -16.81
CA ARG A 25 -11.28 2.79 -15.79
C ARG A 25 -10.68 1.40 -15.82
N ILE A 26 -10.64 0.74 -14.66
CA ILE A 26 -10.13 -0.61 -14.46
C ILE A 26 -11.29 -1.49 -13.99
N ALA A 27 -11.33 -2.72 -14.48
CA ALA A 27 -12.23 -3.78 -14.07
C ALA A 27 -11.39 -4.99 -13.64
N ILE A 28 -11.58 -5.49 -12.42
CA ILE A 28 -10.82 -6.63 -11.89
C ILE A 28 -11.70 -7.88 -11.97
N MET A 29 -11.21 -8.90 -12.66
CA MET A 29 -11.85 -10.21 -12.76
C MET A 29 -11.08 -11.25 -11.94
N ALA A 30 -11.81 -12.11 -11.23
CA ALA A 30 -11.25 -13.27 -10.55
C ALA A 30 -12.26 -14.41 -10.55
N GLU A 31 -11.79 -15.63 -10.83
CA GLU A 31 -12.62 -16.86 -10.89
C GLU A 31 -13.79 -16.74 -11.88
N GLY A 32 -13.56 -16.12 -13.04
CA GLY A 32 -14.57 -15.96 -14.08
C GLY A 32 -15.65 -14.91 -13.78
N ALA A 33 -15.56 -14.19 -12.66
CA ALA A 33 -16.50 -13.15 -12.28
C ALA A 33 -15.82 -11.77 -12.18
N LEU A 34 -16.57 -10.71 -12.53
CA LEU A 34 -16.18 -9.32 -12.28
C LEU A 34 -16.30 -9.04 -10.78
N ARG A 35 -15.18 -8.69 -10.13
CA ARG A 35 -15.13 -8.45 -8.68
C ARG A 35 -15.33 -6.99 -8.33
N CYS A 36 -14.71 -6.08 -9.07
CA CYS A 36 -14.87 -4.65 -8.88
C CYS A 36 -14.53 -3.87 -10.16
N TYR A 37 -14.98 -2.63 -10.24
CA TYR A 37 -14.70 -1.74 -11.36
C TYR A 37 -14.69 -0.27 -10.88
N GLY A 38 -13.87 0.57 -11.50
CA GLY A 38 -13.75 1.97 -11.11
C GLY A 38 -12.56 2.66 -11.73
N THR A 39 -12.29 3.91 -11.34
CA THR A 39 -10.99 4.54 -11.63
C THR A 39 -9.91 3.92 -10.74
N ALA A 40 -8.64 4.04 -11.12
CA ALA A 40 -7.53 3.56 -10.29
C ALA A 40 -7.58 4.14 -8.87
N LEU A 41 -7.87 5.43 -8.74
CA LEU A 41 -8.01 6.10 -7.45
C LEU A 41 -9.17 5.52 -6.61
N PHE A 42 -10.35 5.33 -7.21
CA PHE A 42 -11.49 4.73 -6.50
C PHE A 42 -11.16 3.32 -6.00
N LEU A 43 -10.49 2.51 -6.82
CA LEU A 43 -10.12 1.15 -6.42
C LEU A 43 -9.07 1.15 -5.30
N LYS A 44 -8.09 2.07 -5.34
CA LYS A 44 -7.08 2.23 -4.28
C LYS A 44 -7.71 2.70 -2.97
N ASP A 45 -8.70 3.58 -3.02
CA ASP A 45 -9.40 4.08 -1.85
C ASP A 45 -10.30 3.01 -1.21
N HIS A 46 -11.12 2.32 -2.02
CA HIS A 46 -12.07 1.32 -1.52
C HIS A 46 -11.45 -0.04 -1.18
N PHE A 47 -10.39 -0.44 -1.88
CA PHE A 47 -9.79 -1.77 -1.73
C PHE A 47 -8.31 -1.74 -1.34
N GLY A 48 -7.69 -0.56 -1.27
CA GLY A 48 -6.33 -0.43 -0.77
C GLY A 48 -6.28 -0.78 0.71
N THR A 49 -5.26 -1.53 1.10
CA THR A 49 -5.07 -2.01 2.48
C THR A 49 -4.31 -1.01 3.37
N GLY A 50 -4.30 0.27 2.98
CA GLY A 50 -3.51 1.32 3.62
C GLY A 50 -2.03 1.28 3.24
N TYR A 51 -1.18 1.77 4.14
CA TYR A 51 0.26 1.88 3.93
C TYR A 51 1.00 0.72 4.60
N HIS A 52 2.16 0.36 4.04
CA HIS A 52 3.05 -0.64 4.62
C HIS A 52 4.39 0.01 4.95
N LEU A 53 4.73 0.05 6.24
CA LEU A 53 6.06 0.39 6.70
C LEU A 53 6.92 -0.88 6.65
N THR A 54 7.91 -0.90 5.75
CA THR A 54 8.89 -2.00 5.67
C THR A 54 10.20 -1.52 6.26
N THR A 55 10.75 -2.30 7.19
CA THR A 55 12.06 -2.05 7.81
C THR A 55 12.96 -3.27 7.69
N THR A 56 14.23 -3.04 7.38
CA THR A 56 15.26 -4.09 7.35
C THR A 56 15.77 -4.35 8.76
N LYS A 57 15.87 -5.61 9.14
CA LYS A 57 16.33 -6.01 10.48
C LYS A 57 17.86 -5.85 10.59
N ALA A 58 18.28 -4.85 11.33
CA ALA A 58 19.66 -4.77 11.82
C ALA A 58 19.91 -5.83 12.91
N PRO A 59 21.18 -6.16 13.25
CA PRO A 59 21.50 -7.10 14.33
C PRO A 59 20.91 -6.70 15.69
N SER A 60 20.68 -5.40 15.90
CA SER A 60 20.06 -4.79 17.09
C SER A 60 18.54 -4.60 16.96
N PHE A 61 17.90 -5.23 15.97
CA PHE A 61 16.48 -5.05 15.71
C PHE A 61 15.63 -5.55 16.89
N ASP A 62 14.87 -4.64 17.48
CA ASP A 62 13.89 -4.94 18.51
C ASP A 62 12.47 -4.72 17.97
N LYS A 63 11.78 -5.85 17.74
CA LYS A 63 10.40 -5.89 17.29
C LYS A 63 9.45 -5.20 18.25
N GLU A 64 9.61 -5.41 19.57
CA GLU A 64 8.70 -4.86 20.57
C GLU A 64 8.84 -3.35 20.63
N LYS A 65 10.08 -2.85 20.53
CA LYS A 65 10.36 -1.42 20.43
C LYS A 65 9.73 -0.81 19.19
N LEU A 66 9.89 -1.43 18.02
CA LEU A 66 9.27 -0.98 16.77
C LEU A 66 7.74 -0.91 16.89
N MET A 67 7.12 -1.98 17.37
CA MET A 67 5.66 -2.05 17.52
C MET A 67 5.15 -1.07 18.58
N SER A 68 5.91 -0.82 19.64
CA SER A 68 5.58 0.16 20.68
C SER A 68 5.54 1.59 20.11
N ILE A 69 6.56 1.96 19.33
CA ILE A 69 6.62 3.27 18.66
C ILE A 69 5.51 3.38 17.61
N ALA A 70 5.31 2.35 16.79
CA ALA A 70 4.26 2.32 15.77
C ALA A 70 2.87 2.50 16.41
N LYS A 71 2.56 1.76 17.48
CA LYS A 71 1.26 1.85 18.18
C LYS A 71 1.07 3.15 18.96
N ARG A 72 2.15 3.82 19.37
CA ARG A 72 2.08 5.11 20.05
C ARG A 72 1.57 6.21 19.12
N HIS A 73 2.04 6.23 17.89
CA HIS A 73 1.62 7.23 16.89
C HIS A 73 0.41 6.76 16.08
N VAL A 74 0.32 5.47 15.78
CA VAL A 74 -0.76 4.86 14.99
C VAL A 74 -1.32 3.66 15.76
N PRO A 75 -2.32 3.84 16.64
CA PRO A 75 -2.84 2.78 17.52
C PRO A 75 -3.33 1.52 16.78
N SER A 76 -3.80 1.70 15.55
CA SER A 76 -4.28 0.67 14.65
C SER A 76 -3.18 0.01 13.80
N ALA A 77 -1.90 0.28 14.11
CA ALA A 77 -0.76 -0.38 13.47
C ALA A 77 -0.73 -1.88 13.78
N ILE A 78 -0.61 -2.70 12.74
CA ILE A 78 -0.64 -4.16 12.84
C ILE A 78 0.62 -4.73 12.16
N LEU A 79 1.31 -5.63 12.86
CA LEU A 79 2.39 -6.39 12.24
C LEU A 79 1.80 -7.31 11.18
N ASP A 80 2.26 -7.17 9.94
CA ASP A 80 1.76 -7.93 8.81
C ASP A 80 2.65 -9.13 8.50
N THR A 81 3.94 -8.87 8.25
CA THR A 81 4.91 -9.91 7.90
C THR A 81 6.19 -9.71 8.69
N GLU A 82 6.77 -10.81 9.18
CA GLU A 82 8.07 -10.81 9.80
C GLU A 82 8.92 -11.94 9.21
N THR A 83 10.02 -11.57 8.54
CA THR A 83 10.98 -12.53 7.99
C THR A 83 12.33 -12.39 8.72
N SER A 84 13.34 -13.16 8.33
CA SER A 84 14.69 -13.05 8.89
C SER A 84 15.36 -11.71 8.57
N GLY A 85 15.03 -11.08 7.44
CA GLY A 85 15.68 -9.85 6.98
C GLY A 85 14.83 -8.59 7.09
N GLU A 86 13.51 -8.70 7.22
CA GLU A 86 12.60 -7.54 7.23
C GLU A 86 11.41 -7.73 8.16
N ALA A 87 10.86 -6.61 8.63
CA ALA A 87 9.55 -6.55 9.28
C ALA A 87 8.65 -5.56 8.52
N ARG A 88 7.40 -5.95 8.29
CA ARG A 88 6.37 -5.15 7.65
C ARG A 88 5.24 -4.86 8.62
N ILE A 89 4.88 -3.60 8.74
CA ILE A 89 3.77 -3.11 9.57
C ILE A 89 2.74 -2.45 8.65
N LYS A 90 1.48 -2.84 8.77
CA LYS A 90 0.35 -2.15 8.15
C LYS A 90 -0.02 -0.93 8.99
N LEU A 91 -0.06 0.22 8.32
CA LEU A 91 -0.47 1.50 8.86
C LEU A 91 -1.74 1.94 8.11
N PRO A 92 -2.92 1.99 8.75
CA PRO A 92 -4.12 2.52 8.10
C PRO A 92 -3.93 3.99 7.76
N GLY A 93 -4.46 4.40 6.60
CA GLY A 93 -4.21 5.72 6.00
C GLY A 93 -5.05 6.87 6.57
N ASP A 94 -5.71 6.66 7.71
CA ASP A 94 -6.68 7.61 8.26
C ASP A 94 -6.02 8.88 8.82
N ASP A 95 -4.74 8.79 9.24
CA ASP A 95 -3.98 9.92 9.78
C ASP A 95 -2.54 9.97 9.26
N LEU A 96 -2.34 10.72 8.18
CA LEU A 96 -1.01 10.96 7.59
C LEU A 96 -0.12 11.85 8.47
N THR A 97 -0.68 12.62 9.41
CA THR A 97 0.13 13.47 10.30
C THR A 97 0.84 12.65 11.36
N ALA A 98 0.22 11.56 11.81
CA ALA A 98 0.84 10.57 12.69
C ALA A 98 2.09 9.93 12.06
N PHE A 99 2.15 9.82 10.73
CA PHE A 99 3.30 9.23 10.04
C PHE A 99 4.54 10.12 10.17
N HIS A 100 4.37 11.44 10.14
CA HIS A 100 5.50 12.36 10.31
C HIS A 100 6.17 12.16 11.67
N SER A 101 5.39 12.17 12.74
CA SER A 101 5.86 11.94 14.11
C SER A 101 6.46 10.53 14.28
N LEU A 102 5.85 9.53 13.66
CA LEU A 102 6.36 8.16 13.64
C LEU A 102 7.77 8.11 13.03
N PHE A 103 7.96 8.65 11.82
CA PHE A 103 9.25 8.62 11.14
C PHE A 103 10.33 9.41 11.88
N GLN A 104 10.00 10.57 12.46
CA GLN A 104 10.95 11.34 13.28
C GLN A 104 11.49 10.54 14.48
N GLU A 105 10.68 9.69 15.10
CA GLU A 105 11.12 8.84 16.23
C GLU A 105 11.85 7.57 15.76
N LEU A 106 11.50 7.04 14.58
CA LEU A 106 12.04 5.79 14.04
C LEU A 106 13.39 5.95 13.32
N GLU A 107 13.57 7.03 12.57
CA GLU A 107 14.74 7.29 11.72
C GLU A 107 16.07 7.29 12.52
N PRO A 108 16.18 7.89 13.72
CA PRO A 108 17.41 7.84 14.52
C PRO A 108 17.75 6.45 15.07
N GLN A 109 16.79 5.52 15.07
CA GLN A 109 16.96 4.16 15.60
C GLN A 109 17.31 3.14 14.52
N LEU A 110 17.20 3.55 13.25
CA LEU A 110 17.53 2.75 12.07
C LEU A 110 18.90 3.08 11.48
N ALA A 111 19.54 4.17 11.94
CA ALA A 111 20.92 4.56 11.61
C ALA A 111 21.93 3.85 12.52
#